data_AF-A0A319BYJ1-F1
#
_entry.id   AF-A0A319BYJ1-F1
#
_cell.length_a   1.000
_cell.length_b   1.000
_cell.length_c   1.000
_cell.angle_alpha   90.00
_cell.angle_beta   90.00
_cell.angle_gamma   90.00
#
_symmetry.space_group_name_H-M   'P 1'
#
loop_
_entity.id
_entity.type
_entity.pdbx_description
1 polymer ?
#
loop_
_entity_poly.entity_id
_entity_poly.type
_entity_poly.pdbx_seq_one_letter_code
_entity_poly.pdbx_strand_id
1 'polypeptide(L)'
;MAGQQKNLYLLGNFAPIQTTVSDITCDVKGSIPEEFYGGQYVRNGSNPLKDNTKHDIHWFDGDGMLTGVFFMRDPDTSGAQPVFSNQYIVTDVYSARKKSPWIYPVIPGMNTMIDPRSSSIKIAMSIVRTAAIVTASIWGWIARPIKRIGTANTSLFHHDGRVLATNEIGPPMRVYLPSLKTVGWFTGSQAEGESDQEDPSKPYFGAPGLEGVYKEMTTAHPRVDRETGELILFHSTFLPPYINYSIVPQGVPANATPALNQAVPGLKSGKLMHDFGVSHRHTVLIDTPVSLDPYRLRHGRPAVEYDPAGQTRLGVFPRHSPDRQWALSAIPFEFPHVPGHLQMSATKYVYGCSMREGNFATTHNSCFKIDSLVKVNVESILRKGLEYPPSQVHGCVDTRSIHEIINSEDPHDPIKVFALPPRHYAQECSFVPRKDGVSEDDGWLVTYVFDESWLDDRGDPLPDAHSELWIIDAVSMKEVIGRVVLPQRVPYGMHGSWFSEEEILNQRGVHHYRNE
;
A
#
# COMPACT_ATOMS: atom_id res chain seq x y z
N MET A 1 18.80 -27.23 24.18
CA MET A 1 18.69 -25.97 23.41
C MET A 1 17.54 -26.16 22.44
N ALA A 2 16.37 -25.56 22.71
CA ALA A 2 15.27 -25.58 21.75
C ALA A 2 15.72 -24.78 20.51
N GLY A 3 15.66 -25.40 19.33
CA GLY A 3 16.03 -24.74 18.08
C GLY A 3 15.19 -23.48 17.90
N GLN A 4 15.86 -22.35 17.70
CA GLN A 4 15.21 -21.07 17.44
C GLN A 4 14.40 -21.22 16.14
N GLN A 5 13.07 -21.16 16.23
CA GLN A 5 12.18 -21.28 15.07
C GLN A 5 12.51 -20.14 14.09
N LYS A 6 12.92 -20.46 12.86
CA LYS A 6 13.22 -19.45 11.83
C LYS A 6 11.95 -18.63 11.57
N ASN A 7 12.09 -17.31 11.46
CA ASN A 7 10.97 -16.40 11.19
C ASN A 7 10.46 -16.64 9.75
N LEU A 8 9.16 -16.93 9.60
CA LEU A 8 8.54 -17.25 8.31
C LEU A 8 8.67 -16.12 7.28
N TYR A 9 8.72 -14.87 7.73
CA TYR A 9 8.89 -13.70 6.86
C TYR A 9 10.32 -13.51 6.34
N LEU A 10 11.23 -14.44 6.66
CA LEU A 10 12.62 -14.45 6.20
C LEU A 10 12.94 -15.74 5.40
N LEU A 11 11.93 -16.53 5.04
CA LEU A 11 12.07 -17.82 4.33
C LEU A 11 11.46 -17.75 2.92
N GLY A 12 11.89 -18.66 2.05
CA GLY A 12 11.38 -18.74 0.67
C GLY A 12 11.48 -17.41 -0.05
N ASN A 13 10.43 -17.05 -0.81
CA ASN A 13 10.40 -15.78 -1.50
C ASN A 13 10.05 -14.58 -0.58
N PHE A 14 9.79 -14.77 0.71
CA PHE A 14 9.76 -13.65 1.68
C PHE A 14 11.17 -13.21 2.10
N ALA A 15 12.18 -14.07 1.91
CA ALA A 15 13.55 -13.73 2.29
C ALA A 15 13.98 -12.40 1.62
N PRO A 16 14.68 -11.50 2.33
CA PRO A 16 15.08 -10.22 1.77
C PRO A 16 16.12 -10.38 0.67
N ILE A 17 16.09 -9.53 -0.36
CA ILE A 17 17.21 -9.37 -1.29
C ILE A 17 18.08 -8.20 -0.82
N GLN A 18 19.40 -8.36 -0.83
CA GLN A 18 20.32 -7.27 -0.44
C GLN A 18 20.95 -6.57 -1.64
N THR A 19 20.78 -7.15 -2.83
CA THR A 19 21.35 -6.63 -4.07
C THR A 19 20.43 -5.58 -4.66
N THR A 20 20.98 -4.41 -4.96
CA THR A 20 20.36 -3.38 -5.80
C THR A 20 21.01 -3.42 -7.18
N VAL A 21 20.21 -3.46 -8.23
CA VAL A 21 20.65 -3.40 -9.62
C VAL A 21 19.94 -2.25 -10.34
N SER A 22 20.53 -1.77 -11.42
CA SER A 22 19.93 -0.72 -12.23
C SER A 22 20.16 -1.02 -13.70
N ASP A 23 19.12 -0.77 -14.47
CA ASP A 23 19.13 -0.78 -15.92
C ASP A 23 19.53 -2.13 -16.55
N ILE A 24 19.07 -3.24 -15.95
CA ILE A 24 19.35 -4.60 -16.46
C ILE A 24 18.32 -4.97 -17.52
N THR A 25 18.76 -5.16 -18.76
CA THR A 25 17.91 -5.65 -19.86
C THR A 25 17.36 -7.03 -19.55
N CYS A 26 16.07 -7.24 -19.81
CA CYS A 26 15.37 -8.49 -19.54
C CYS A 26 14.90 -9.18 -20.82
N ASP A 27 14.91 -10.50 -20.81
CA ASP A 27 14.38 -11.30 -21.91
C ASP A 27 12.86 -11.33 -21.89
N VAL A 28 12.26 -11.44 -23.08
CA VAL A 28 10.81 -11.42 -23.27
C VAL A 28 10.37 -12.73 -23.91
N LYS A 29 9.35 -13.37 -23.34
CA LYS A 29 8.61 -14.48 -23.95
C LYS A 29 7.21 -13.98 -24.30
N GLY A 30 6.76 -14.19 -25.54
CA GLY A 30 5.50 -13.62 -26.04
C GLY A 30 5.70 -12.20 -26.60
N SER A 31 4.70 -11.34 -26.44
CA SER A 31 4.72 -9.96 -26.96
C SER A 31 4.47 -8.94 -25.85
N ILE A 32 5.06 -7.75 -26.00
CA ILE A 32 4.76 -6.59 -25.15
C ILE A 32 3.79 -5.70 -25.91
N PRO A 33 2.58 -5.44 -25.39
CA PRO A 33 1.64 -4.50 -25.99
C PRO A 33 2.21 -3.07 -26.05
N GLU A 34 1.82 -2.30 -27.07
CA GLU A 34 2.33 -0.94 -27.28
C GLU A 34 2.00 0.02 -26.13
N GLU A 35 0.93 -0.25 -25.37
CA GLU A 35 0.55 0.56 -24.20
C GLU A 35 1.58 0.53 -23.07
N PHE A 36 2.47 -0.46 -23.08
CA PHE A 36 3.56 -0.52 -22.11
C PHE A 36 4.73 0.39 -22.50
N TYR A 37 4.87 0.78 -23.77
CA TYR A 37 6.08 1.45 -24.26
C TYR A 37 6.27 2.82 -23.59
N GLY A 38 7.45 3.02 -23.02
CA GLY A 38 7.80 4.20 -22.25
C GLY A 38 7.18 4.25 -20.83
N GLY A 39 6.36 3.25 -20.46
CA GLY A 39 5.80 3.13 -19.12
C GLY A 39 6.66 2.27 -18.18
N GLN A 40 6.29 2.26 -16.90
CA GLN A 40 6.97 1.47 -15.87
C GLN A 40 5.97 0.85 -14.90
N TYR A 41 6.11 -0.44 -14.65
CA TYR A 41 5.47 -1.09 -13.50
C TYR A 41 6.42 -1.05 -12.31
N VAL A 42 5.97 -0.54 -11.17
CA VAL A 42 6.77 -0.44 -9.94
C VAL A 42 6.02 -1.03 -8.77
N ARG A 43 6.68 -1.92 -8.01
CA ARG A 43 6.18 -2.50 -6.78
C ARG A 43 6.94 -1.97 -5.59
N ASN A 44 6.23 -1.54 -4.55
CA ASN A 44 6.78 -1.24 -3.24
C ASN A 44 6.62 -2.42 -2.29
N GLY A 45 7.59 -2.64 -1.42
CA GLY A 45 7.50 -3.69 -0.43
C GLY A 45 8.55 -3.57 0.65
N SER A 46 8.26 -4.23 1.76
CA SER A 46 9.17 -4.39 2.87
C SER A 46 10.29 -5.37 2.51
N ASN A 47 11.52 -4.94 2.70
CA ASN A 47 12.72 -5.74 2.47
C ASN A 47 13.75 -5.41 3.56
N PRO A 48 13.82 -6.18 4.66
CA PRO A 48 14.75 -5.92 5.76
C PRO A 48 16.23 -5.98 5.31
N LEU A 49 17.05 -5.02 5.75
CA LEU A 49 18.50 -4.95 5.47
C LEU A 49 19.34 -6.15 6.00
N LYS A 50 18.79 -6.99 6.87
CA LYS A 50 19.51 -8.13 7.43
C LYS A 50 18.58 -9.28 7.77
N ASP A 51 19.06 -10.50 7.55
CA ASP A 51 18.45 -11.70 8.11
C ASP A 51 18.52 -11.63 9.64
N ASN A 52 17.36 -11.44 10.25
CA ASN A 52 17.25 -11.20 11.68
C ASN A 52 16.41 -12.25 12.39
N THR A 53 16.82 -13.51 12.24
CA THR A 53 16.31 -14.69 12.96
C THR A 53 16.23 -14.55 14.49
N LYS A 54 16.79 -13.49 15.09
CA LYS A 54 16.80 -13.23 16.54
C LYS A 54 15.67 -12.33 17.05
N HIS A 55 14.94 -11.64 16.17
CA HIS A 55 13.91 -10.69 16.58
C HIS A 55 12.55 -11.01 15.93
N ASP A 56 11.47 -10.65 16.64
CA ASP A 56 10.08 -10.81 16.19
C ASP A 56 9.76 -9.77 15.09
N ILE A 57 10.39 -9.86 13.93
CA ILE A 57 10.09 -9.00 12.78
C ILE A 57 8.77 -9.43 12.13
N HIS A 58 7.88 -8.48 11.86
CA HIS A 58 6.72 -8.70 11.02
C HIS A 58 7.04 -8.32 9.57
N TRP A 59 6.33 -8.88 8.60
CA TRP A 59 6.51 -8.56 7.18
C TRP A 59 6.39 -7.06 6.87
N PHE A 60 5.67 -6.28 7.68
CA PHE A 60 5.50 -4.82 7.50
C PHE A 60 6.65 -3.96 8.04
N ASP A 61 7.58 -4.53 8.81
CA ASP A 61 8.56 -3.75 9.59
C ASP A 61 9.86 -3.43 8.82
N GLY A 62 10.07 -4.04 7.64
CA GLY A 62 11.29 -3.91 6.85
C GLY A 62 11.45 -2.55 6.17
N ASP A 63 12.65 -2.31 5.65
CA ASP A 63 12.93 -1.12 4.85
C ASP A 63 12.15 -1.14 3.53
N GLY A 64 11.73 0.02 3.02
CA GLY A 64 11.09 0.09 1.71
C GLY A 64 12.07 -0.21 0.59
N MET A 65 11.70 -1.13 -0.31
CA MET A 65 12.45 -1.41 -1.52
C MET A 65 11.53 -1.40 -2.74
N LEU A 66 11.87 -0.55 -3.70
CA LEU A 66 11.20 -0.47 -4.98
C LEU A 66 11.81 -1.46 -5.95
N THR A 67 10.94 -2.12 -6.70
CA THR A 67 11.30 -2.98 -7.83
C THR A 67 10.51 -2.51 -9.03
N GLY A 68 11.18 -2.24 -10.16
CA GLY A 68 10.54 -1.70 -11.34
C GLY A 68 11.01 -2.34 -12.63
N VAL A 69 10.09 -2.50 -13.57
CA VAL A 69 10.37 -2.87 -14.97
C VAL A 69 9.92 -1.72 -15.85
N PHE A 70 10.89 -1.04 -16.45
CA PHE A 70 10.70 0.05 -17.40
C PHE A 70 10.74 -0.50 -18.81
N PHE A 71 9.74 -0.17 -19.63
CA PHE A 71 9.66 -0.63 -21.01
C PHE A 71 10.27 0.43 -21.91
N MET A 72 11.60 0.45 -21.97
CA MET A 72 12.36 1.45 -22.72
C MET A 72 12.05 1.32 -24.21
N ARG A 73 11.62 2.41 -24.84
CA ARG A 73 11.45 2.44 -26.30
C ARG A 73 12.78 2.13 -26.96
N ASP A 74 12.74 1.21 -27.92
CA ASP A 74 13.88 0.96 -28.77
C ASP A 74 13.92 2.06 -29.85
N PRO A 75 15.03 2.79 -30.02
CA PRO A 75 15.14 3.79 -31.08
C PRO A 75 15.27 3.16 -32.49
N ASP A 76 15.73 1.92 -32.58
CA ASP A 76 16.01 1.22 -33.83
C ASP A 76 14.87 0.30 -34.26
N THR A 77 14.02 -0.14 -33.32
CA THR A 77 12.81 -0.92 -33.58
C THR A 77 11.55 -0.18 -33.13
N SER A 78 10.38 -0.48 -33.70
CA SER A 78 9.10 0.03 -33.18
C SER A 78 8.65 -0.66 -31.88
N GLY A 79 9.56 -1.33 -31.17
CA GLY A 79 9.29 -2.12 -29.96
C GLY A 79 9.76 -1.44 -28.67
N ALA A 80 9.70 -2.19 -27.57
CA ALA A 80 10.28 -1.80 -26.30
C ALA A 80 11.13 -2.93 -25.69
N GLN A 81 12.26 -2.54 -25.13
CA GLN A 81 13.14 -3.40 -24.35
C GLN A 81 12.83 -3.23 -22.86
N PRO A 82 12.35 -4.27 -22.16
CA PRO A 82 12.18 -4.19 -20.72
C PRO A 82 13.52 -4.11 -20.00
N VAL A 83 13.56 -3.24 -19.01
CA VAL A 83 14.74 -2.90 -18.22
C VAL A 83 14.35 -2.96 -16.74
N PHE A 84 15.02 -3.82 -15.99
CA PHE A 84 14.78 -4.06 -14.57
C PHE A 84 15.72 -3.25 -13.68
N SER A 85 15.15 -2.66 -12.63
CA SER A 85 15.86 -1.94 -11.58
C SER A 85 15.23 -2.24 -10.22
N ASN A 86 16.04 -2.26 -9.16
CA ASN A 86 15.54 -2.26 -7.78
C ASN A 86 16.41 -1.39 -6.88
N GLN A 87 15.77 -0.61 -6.02
CA GLN A 87 16.44 0.37 -5.16
C GLN A 87 15.79 0.39 -3.78
N TYR A 88 16.60 0.53 -2.74
CA TYR A 88 16.08 0.86 -1.41
C TYR A 88 15.60 2.31 -1.38
N ILE A 89 14.53 2.56 -0.64
CA ILE A 89 14.08 3.91 -0.35
C ILE A 89 14.92 4.45 0.80
N VAL A 90 15.64 5.54 0.54
CA VAL A 90 16.65 6.12 1.44
C VAL A 90 15.98 6.97 2.53
N THR A 91 15.21 6.30 3.39
CA THR A 91 14.59 6.88 4.59
C THR A 91 15.64 7.16 5.67
N ASP A 92 15.31 8.00 6.66
CA ASP A 92 16.26 8.27 7.75
C ASP A 92 16.56 6.99 8.56
N VAL A 93 15.55 6.14 8.74
CA VAL A 93 15.68 4.86 9.45
C VAL A 93 16.56 3.90 8.65
N TYR A 94 16.38 3.81 7.33
CA TYR A 94 17.25 3.01 6.45
C TYR A 94 18.71 3.47 6.56
N SER A 95 18.97 4.76 6.37
CA SER A 95 20.31 5.35 6.47
C SER A 95 20.96 5.07 7.83
N ALA A 96 20.19 5.23 8.91
CA ALA A 96 20.69 4.97 10.26
C ALA A 96 21.05 3.49 10.47
N ARG A 97 20.20 2.56 10.00
CA ARG A 97 20.44 1.12 10.08
C ARG A 97 21.63 0.67 9.23
N LYS A 98 21.75 1.20 8.02
CA LYS A 98 22.84 0.87 7.09
C LYS A 98 24.19 1.27 7.67
N LYS A 99 24.28 2.45 8.28
CA LYS A 99 25.50 2.94 8.94
C LYS A 99 25.79 2.25 10.27
N SER A 100 24.75 1.99 11.06
CA SER A 100 24.87 1.44 12.42
C SER A 100 23.96 0.22 12.60
N PRO A 101 24.33 -0.96 12.06
CA PRO A 101 23.47 -2.14 12.05
C PRO A 101 23.00 -2.64 13.43
N TRP A 102 23.71 -2.28 14.50
CA TRP A 102 23.40 -2.68 15.87
C TRP A 102 22.21 -1.94 16.48
N ILE A 103 21.72 -0.85 15.87
CA ILE A 103 20.55 -0.09 16.37
C ILE A 103 19.22 -0.76 15.99
N TYR A 104 19.26 -1.84 15.21
CA TYR A 104 18.07 -2.56 14.78
C TYR A 104 17.34 -3.25 15.96
N PRO A 105 15.99 -3.27 15.99
CA PRO A 105 15.08 -2.53 15.09
C PRO A 105 14.95 -1.08 15.55
N VAL A 106 14.87 -0.05 14.71
CA VAL A 106 14.71 1.33 15.24
C VAL A 106 13.34 1.53 15.89
N ILE A 107 12.30 0.93 15.31
CA ILE A 107 10.88 1.09 15.69
C ILE A 107 10.42 -0.19 16.40
N PRO A 108 9.46 -0.14 17.34
CA PRO A 108 8.82 -1.34 17.85
C PRO A 108 8.12 -2.08 16.69
N GLY A 109 8.47 -3.35 16.47
CA GLY A 109 7.87 -4.12 15.38
C GLY A 109 6.39 -4.43 15.63
N MET A 110 5.61 -4.55 14.56
CA MET A 110 4.16 -4.80 14.61
C MET A 110 3.82 -6.03 15.48
N ASN A 111 4.61 -7.11 15.37
CA ASN A 111 4.47 -8.32 16.19
C ASN A 111 4.44 -8.03 17.70
N THR A 112 5.21 -7.05 18.16
CA THR A 112 5.28 -6.69 19.59
C THR A 112 3.98 -6.01 20.05
N MET A 113 3.21 -5.41 19.14
CA MET A 113 1.94 -4.73 19.44
C MET A 113 0.71 -5.63 19.35
N ILE A 114 0.78 -6.69 18.54
CA ILE A 114 -0.31 -7.65 18.31
C ILE A 114 -0.20 -8.93 19.17
N ASP A 115 1.01 -9.32 19.61
CA ASP A 115 1.19 -10.56 20.37
C ASP A 115 0.65 -10.41 21.81
N PRO A 116 -0.37 -11.18 22.22
CA PRO A 116 -0.92 -11.14 23.58
C PRO A 116 0.06 -11.60 24.66
N ARG A 117 1.18 -12.25 24.29
CA ARG A 117 2.25 -12.66 25.19
C ARG A 117 3.31 -11.58 25.37
N SER A 118 3.31 -10.53 24.54
CA SER A 118 4.22 -9.40 24.69
C SER A 118 3.87 -8.62 25.96
N SER A 119 4.74 -8.69 26.95
CA SER A 119 4.51 -7.98 28.21
C SER A 119 4.52 -6.47 27.98
N SER A 120 3.70 -5.74 28.73
CA SER A 120 3.69 -4.27 28.73
C SER A 120 5.08 -3.67 28.99
N ILE A 121 5.93 -4.39 29.72
CA ILE A 121 7.34 -4.05 29.96
C ILE A 121 8.17 -4.16 28.66
N LYS A 122 8.01 -5.20 27.84
CA LYS A 122 8.72 -5.36 26.55
C LYS A 122 8.36 -4.23 25.57
N ILE A 123 7.09 -3.83 25.54
CA ILE A 123 6.61 -2.70 24.73
C ILE A 123 7.19 -1.38 25.24
N ALA A 124 7.11 -1.12 26.56
CA ALA A 124 7.68 0.09 27.16
C ALA A 124 9.19 0.20 26.92
N MET A 125 9.95 -0.90 27.09
CA MET A 125 11.38 -0.94 26.79
C MET A 125 11.65 -0.67 25.30
N SER A 126 10.81 -1.17 24.40
CA SER A 126 10.94 -0.91 22.96
C SER A 126 10.74 0.57 22.63
N ILE A 127 9.73 1.21 23.22
CA ILE A 127 9.46 2.65 23.05
C ILE A 127 10.62 3.49 23.60
N VAL A 128 11.10 3.19 24.81
CA VAL A 128 12.23 3.91 25.42
C VAL A 128 13.49 3.76 24.58
N ARG A 129 13.77 2.56 24.06
CA ARG A 129 14.90 2.30 23.18
C ARG A 129 14.79 3.08 21.87
N THR A 130 13.61 3.11 21.24
CA THR A 130 13.35 3.93 20.04
C THR A 130 13.60 5.41 20.33
N ALA A 131 13.06 5.94 21.44
CA ALA A 131 13.30 7.32 21.83
C ALA A 131 14.80 7.59 22.02
N ALA A 132 15.53 6.74 22.74
CA ALA A 132 16.97 6.87 22.95
C ALA A 132 17.77 6.85 21.63
N ILE A 133 17.43 5.97 20.70
CA ILE A 133 18.06 5.90 19.37
C ILE A 133 17.78 7.18 18.59
N VAL A 134 16.52 7.62 18.52
CA VAL A 134 16.15 8.86 17.82
C VAL A 134 16.88 10.06 18.41
N THR A 135 16.88 10.23 19.74
CA THR A 135 17.57 11.36 20.37
C THR A 135 19.08 11.31 20.17
N ALA A 136 19.71 10.14 20.31
CA ALA A 136 21.14 9.96 20.03
C ALA A 136 21.49 10.22 18.56
N SER A 137 20.60 9.90 17.62
CA SER A 137 20.79 10.20 16.19
C SER A 137 20.71 11.70 15.91
N ILE A 138 19.78 12.42 16.56
CA ILE A 138 19.61 13.88 16.41
C ILE A 138 20.83 14.62 16.96
N TRP A 139 21.41 14.14 18.06
CA TRP A 139 22.69 14.66 18.58
C TRP A 139 23.93 14.20 17.79
N GLY A 140 23.76 13.40 16.74
CA GLY A 140 24.84 12.96 15.86
C GLY A 140 25.76 11.89 16.46
N TRP A 141 25.37 11.22 17.54
CA TRP A 141 26.22 10.24 18.23
C TRP A 141 26.31 8.89 17.54
N ILE A 142 25.27 8.48 16.79
CA ILE A 142 25.16 7.10 16.29
C ILE A 142 24.92 6.99 14.78
N ALA A 143 24.32 7.99 14.12
CA ALA A 143 23.91 7.92 12.72
C ALA A 143 23.55 9.32 12.17
N ARG A 144 23.15 9.39 10.89
CA ARG A 144 22.42 10.53 10.34
C ARG A 144 21.17 10.79 11.20
N PRO A 145 20.78 12.05 11.45
CA PRO A 145 19.60 12.36 12.26
C PRO A 145 18.34 11.68 11.74
N ILE A 146 17.67 10.92 12.61
CA ILE A 146 16.37 10.33 12.33
C ILE A 146 15.31 11.40 12.61
N LYS A 147 14.92 12.14 11.57
CA LYS A 147 13.86 13.14 11.66
C LYS A 147 12.49 12.48 11.57
N ARG A 148 12.38 11.45 10.73
CA ARG A 148 11.13 10.70 10.48
C ARG A 148 11.36 9.19 10.57
N ILE A 149 10.39 8.50 11.14
CA ILE A 149 10.47 7.06 11.40
C ILE A 149 9.81 6.20 10.32
N GLY A 150 9.14 6.79 9.33
CA GLY A 150 8.51 6.03 8.25
C GLY A 150 9.50 5.20 7.45
N THR A 151 9.10 3.99 7.03
CA THR A 151 9.91 3.12 6.16
C THR A 151 9.56 3.26 4.68
N ALA A 152 8.45 3.92 4.36
CA ALA A 152 7.94 4.15 3.01
C ALA A 152 7.81 2.85 2.18
N ASN A 153 7.41 1.74 2.80
CA ASN A 153 7.49 0.40 2.24
C ASN A 153 6.15 -0.19 1.75
N THR A 154 5.07 0.60 1.73
CA THR A 154 3.70 0.09 1.53
C THR A 154 3.24 0.25 0.08
N SER A 155 3.06 1.47 -0.45
CA SER A 155 2.55 1.69 -1.82
C SER A 155 3.29 2.81 -2.56
N LEU A 156 2.91 3.06 -3.83
CA LEU A 156 3.28 4.26 -4.59
C LEU A 156 2.06 4.87 -5.28
N PHE A 157 2.06 6.20 -5.42
CA PHE A 157 1.08 6.92 -6.23
C PHE A 157 1.71 8.12 -6.95
N HIS A 158 1.08 8.59 -8.02
CA HIS A 158 1.45 9.81 -8.73
C HIS A 158 0.57 10.99 -8.26
N HIS A 159 1.19 12.13 -7.97
CA HIS A 159 0.51 13.38 -7.63
C HIS A 159 1.37 14.59 -8.01
N ASP A 160 0.79 15.52 -8.79
CA ASP A 160 1.40 16.81 -9.12
C ASP A 160 2.82 16.68 -9.68
N GLY A 161 3.03 15.73 -10.61
CA GLY A 161 4.32 15.46 -11.25
C GLY A 161 5.34 14.78 -10.32
N ARG A 162 4.88 14.13 -9.25
CA ARG A 162 5.73 13.39 -8.31
C ARG A 162 5.23 11.98 -8.17
N VAL A 163 6.17 11.04 -8.07
CA VAL A 163 5.87 9.68 -7.61
C VAL A 163 6.23 9.60 -6.14
N LEU A 164 5.27 9.20 -5.31
CA LEU A 164 5.36 9.24 -3.86
C LEU A 164 5.16 7.83 -3.29
N ALA A 165 6.18 7.31 -2.62
CA ALA A 165 6.14 6.08 -1.86
C ALA A 165 5.58 6.32 -0.45
N THR A 166 4.72 5.45 0.05
CA THR A 166 3.96 5.68 1.28
C THR A 166 4.17 4.58 2.31
N ASN A 167 3.82 4.90 3.55
CA ASN A 167 3.72 3.98 4.67
C ASN A 167 2.89 4.64 5.78
N GLU A 168 2.16 3.85 6.57
CA GLU A 168 1.16 4.36 7.51
C GLU A 168 1.73 5.15 8.71
N ILE A 169 3.05 5.12 8.92
CA ILE A 169 3.72 5.74 10.08
C ILE A 169 4.67 6.90 9.70
N GLY A 170 4.43 7.55 8.55
CA GLY A 170 5.16 8.74 8.16
C GLY A 170 4.53 9.49 6.98
N PRO A 171 5.15 10.62 6.58
CA PRO A 171 4.74 11.31 5.38
C PRO A 171 5.23 10.55 4.14
N PRO A 172 4.65 10.80 2.95
CA PRO A 172 5.12 10.20 1.71
C PRO A 172 6.57 10.57 1.41
N MET A 173 7.27 9.68 0.70
CA MET A 173 8.64 9.87 0.23
C MET A 173 8.65 9.99 -1.29
N ARG A 174 9.17 11.09 -1.82
CA ARG A 174 9.30 11.26 -3.26
C ARG A 174 10.42 10.38 -3.81
N VAL A 175 10.11 9.68 -4.91
CA VAL A 175 11.05 8.91 -5.73
C VAL A 175 11.00 9.40 -7.17
N TYR A 176 12.02 9.08 -7.97
CA TYR A 176 12.13 9.53 -9.36
C TYR A 176 12.18 8.34 -10.33
N LEU A 177 11.21 8.28 -11.23
CA LEU A 177 11.13 7.25 -12.27
C LEU A 177 11.89 7.67 -13.54
N PRO A 178 12.43 6.73 -14.33
CA PRO A 178 12.41 5.28 -14.12
C PRO A 178 13.49 4.77 -13.14
N SER A 179 14.38 5.64 -12.68
CA SER A 179 15.60 5.27 -11.92
C SER A 179 15.36 4.70 -10.51
N LEU A 180 14.14 4.85 -9.96
CA LEU A 180 13.76 4.51 -8.58
C LEU A 180 14.55 5.23 -7.49
N LYS A 181 15.30 6.29 -7.83
CA LYS A 181 16.11 7.05 -6.86
C LYS A 181 15.24 7.82 -5.88
N THR A 182 15.67 7.86 -4.62
CA THR A 182 14.97 8.61 -3.56
C THR A 182 15.29 10.10 -3.66
N VAL A 183 14.25 10.94 -3.76
CA VAL A 183 14.37 12.40 -3.83
C VAL A 183 14.30 13.01 -2.43
N GLY A 184 13.26 12.70 -1.64
CA GLY A 184 13.08 13.38 -0.35
C GLY A 184 11.71 13.22 0.28
N TRP A 185 11.63 13.46 1.60
CA TRP A 185 10.35 13.48 2.30
C TRP A 185 9.44 14.55 1.70
N PHE A 186 8.20 14.18 1.40
CA PHE A 186 7.18 15.08 0.88
C PHE A 186 6.35 15.65 2.01
N THR A 187 6.33 16.96 2.14
CA THR A 187 5.68 17.68 3.24
C THR A 187 4.29 18.19 2.89
N GLY A 188 3.70 17.74 1.79
CA GLY A 188 2.36 18.17 1.35
C GLY A 188 2.41 19.18 0.20
N SER A 189 3.37 20.09 0.17
CA SER A 189 3.57 20.98 -0.98
C SER A 189 4.83 20.71 -1.78
N GLN A 190 5.87 20.21 -1.12
CA GLN A 190 7.22 20.10 -1.66
C GLN A 190 7.92 18.86 -1.09
N ALA A 191 8.89 18.33 -1.84
CA ALA A 191 9.82 17.32 -1.33
C ALA A 191 11.22 17.91 -1.09
N GLU A 192 11.95 17.40 -0.08
CA GLU A 192 13.29 17.90 0.32
C GLU A 192 14.28 18.05 -0.86
N GLY A 193 14.22 17.15 -1.86
CA GLY A 193 15.12 17.16 -3.02
C GLY A 193 14.75 18.10 -4.18
N GLU A 194 13.71 18.92 -4.03
CA GLU A 194 13.20 19.81 -5.10
C GLU A 194 13.86 21.17 -5.17
N SER A 195 14.34 21.70 -4.04
CA SER A 195 15.07 22.96 -3.95
C SER A 195 15.95 22.96 -2.71
N ASP A 196 16.86 23.93 -2.61
CA ASP A 196 17.73 24.10 -1.43
C ASP A 196 17.06 24.86 -0.28
N GLN A 197 15.87 25.43 -0.51
CA GLN A 197 15.12 26.21 0.48
C GLN A 197 13.69 25.69 0.59
N GLU A 198 13.30 25.26 1.80
CA GLU A 198 11.90 25.02 2.13
C GLU A 198 11.17 26.37 2.18
N ASP A 199 10.00 26.43 1.54
CA ASP A 199 9.10 27.58 1.63
C ASP A 199 8.09 27.35 2.77
N PRO A 200 8.28 27.97 3.95
CA PRO A 200 7.42 27.76 5.11
C PRO A 200 6.01 28.35 4.92
N SER A 201 5.77 29.12 3.85
CA SER A 201 4.44 29.67 3.54
C SER A 201 3.51 28.64 2.88
N LYS A 202 4.03 27.48 2.45
CA LYS A 202 3.27 26.45 1.76
C LYS A 202 2.68 25.41 2.72
N PRO A 203 1.59 24.72 2.31
CA PRO A 203 0.99 23.62 3.07
C PRO A 203 1.99 22.57 3.53
N TYR A 204 2.06 22.37 4.85
CA TYR A 204 3.01 21.50 5.49
C TYR A 204 2.28 20.44 6.34
N PHE A 205 2.58 19.17 6.12
CA PHE A 205 2.23 18.09 7.05
C PHE A 205 3.08 18.24 8.30
N GLY A 206 2.46 18.23 9.49
CA GLY A 206 3.19 18.30 10.75
C GLY A 206 3.07 19.62 11.48
N ALA A 207 3.86 19.74 12.54
CA ALA A 207 3.98 20.87 13.46
C ALA A 207 5.33 20.74 14.21
N PRO A 208 5.80 21.75 14.97
CA PRO A 208 6.96 21.56 15.83
C PRO A 208 6.73 20.52 16.94
N GLY A 209 7.77 19.76 17.31
CA GLY A 209 7.75 18.83 18.44
C GLY A 209 7.08 17.48 18.16
N LEU A 210 6.79 16.73 19.23
CA LEU A 210 6.22 15.37 19.13
C LEU A 210 4.83 15.33 18.48
N GLU A 211 4.03 16.40 18.66
CA GLU A 211 2.74 16.56 17.98
C GLU A 211 2.91 16.62 16.46
N GLY A 212 4.02 17.16 15.98
CA GLY A 212 4.37 17.20 14.57
C GLY A 212 4.52 15.85 13.92
N VAL A 213 5.23 14.94 14.60
CA VAL A 213 5.46 13.58 14.11
C VAL A 213 4.13 12.86 13.87
N TYR A 214 3.14 13.06 14.74
CA TYR A 214 1.80 12.49 14.56
C TYR A 214 1.03 13.16 13.41
N LYS A 215 1.16 14.49 13.25
CA LYS A 215 0.48 15.25 12.20
C LYS A 215 1.11 15.09 10.80
N GLU A 216 2.29 14.47 10.72
CA GLU A 216 2.95 14.07 9.49
C GLU A 216 2.52 12.69 8.97
N MET A 217 1.86 11.88 9.81
CA MET A 217 1.41 10.55 9.40
C MET A 217 0.32 10.64 8.33
N THR A 218 0.37 9.70 7.39
CA THR A 218 -0.59 9.62 6.28
C THR A 218 -0.99 8.17 6.06
N THR A 219 -2.11 7.95 5.37
CA THR A 219 -2.49 6.63 4.87
C THR A 219 -1.47 6.15 3.84
N ALA A 220 -1.29 4.83 3.75
CA ALA A 220 -0.57 4.23 2.65
C ALA A 220 -1.32 4.32 1.32
N HIS A 221 -2.62 4.63 1.32
CA HIS A 221 -3.46 4.64 0.12
C HIS A 221 -4.08 6.00 -0.23
N PRO A 222 -3.30 7.08 -0.43
CA PRO A 222 -3.86 8.36 -0.80
C PRO A 222 -4.69 8.31 -2.08
N ARG A 223 -5.66 9.21 -2.20
CA ARG A 223 -6.47 9.35 -3.41
C ARG A 223 -6.24 10.72 -4.04
N VAL A 224 -6.04 10.76 -5.35
CA VAL A 224 -5.88 12.01 -6.10
C VAL A 224 -7.12 12.24 -6.94
N ASP A 225 -7.70 13.43 -6.83
CA ASP A 225 -8.76 13.87 -7.71
C ASP A 225 -8.19 14.30 -9.06
N ARG A 226 -8.58 13.60 -10.13
CA ARG A 226 -8.06 13.88 -11.48
C ARG A 226 -8.60 15.18 -12.07
N GLU A 227 -9.76 15.67 -11.62
CA GLU A 227 -10.33 16.93 -12.12
C GLU A 227 -9.73 18.15 -11.41
N THR A 228 -9.60 18.06 -10.08
CA THR A 228 -9.15 19.19 -9.25
C THR A 228 -7.65 19.13 -8.91
N GLY A 229 -7.04 17.96 -9.09
CA GLY A 229 -5.66 17.68 -8.67
C GLY A 229 -5.48 17.48 -7.17
N GLU A 230 -6.52 17.68 -6.37
CA GLU A 230 -6.41 17.59 -4.91
C GLU A 230 -5.99 16.18 -4.46
N LEU A 231 -5.09 16.14 -3.49
CA LEU A 231 -4.68 14.92 -2.80
C LEU A 231 -5.44 14.77 -1.49
N ILE A 232 -6.12 13.65 -1.33
CA ILE A 232 -6.93 13.31 -0.18
C ILE A 232 -6.22 12.22 0.63
N LEU A 233 -6.15 12.44 1.94
CA LEU A 233 -5.45 11.62 2.91
C LEU A 233 -6.31 11.43 4.15
N PHE A 234 -6.08 10.34 4.86
CA PHE A 234 -6.47 10.22 6.26
C PHE A 234 -5.34 9.55 7.03
N HIS A 235 -5.33 9.63 8.35
CA HIS A 235 -4.50 8.76 9.19
C HIS A 235 -5.21 8.35 10.46
N SER A 236 -4.97 7.11 10.87
CA SER A 236 -5.53 6.50 12.07
C SER A 236 -4.56 6.63 13.24
N THR A 237 -5.07 6.96 14.42
CA THR A 237 -4.28 7.21 15.63
C THR A 237 -4.86 6.47 16.84
N PHE A 238 -3.99 6.17 17.81
CA PHE A 238 -4.36 5.50 19.07
C PHE A 238 -5.14 6.42 20.03
N LEU A 239 -5.05 7.74 19.85
CA LEU A 239 -5.60 8.76 20.75
C LEU A 239 -6.58 9.66 19.98
N PRO A 240 -7.53 10.33 20.67
CA PRO A 240 -8.43 11.29 20.02
C PRO A 240 -7.67 12.33 19.18
N PRO A 241 -8.18 12.73 17.99
CA PRO A 241 -9.51 12.43 17.46
C PRO A 241 -9.65 11.06 16.75
N TYR A 242 -8.66 10.17 16.87
CA TYR A 242 -8.59 8.83 16.27
C TYR A 242 -8.42 8.80 14.76
N ILE A 243 -9.10 9.68 14.02
CA ILE A 243 -8.88 9.89 12.59
C ILE A 243 -8.69 11.37 12.30
N ASN A 244 -7.63 11.65 11.56
CA ASN A 244 -7.37 12.96 10.99
C ASN A 244 -7.48 12.85 9.47
N TYR A 245 -8.23 13.76 8.86
CA TYR A 245 -8.51 13.79 7.43
C TYR A 245 -7.89 15.04 6.81
N SER A 246 -7.20 14.89 5.68
CA SER A 246 -6.49 15.98 5.02
C SER A 246 -6.82 16.06 3.53
N ILE A 247 -7.00 17.28 3.02
CA ILE A 247 -7.05 17.59 1.59
C ILE A 247 -5.96 18.61 1.28
N VAL A 248 -5.10 18.25 0.35
CA VAL A 248 -3.98 19.06 -0.14
C VAL A 248 -4.29 19.49 -1.57
N PRO A 249 -4.42 20.80 -1.86
CA PRO A 249 -4.71 21.25 -3.21
C PRO A 249 -3.48 21.10 -4.12
N GLN A 250 -3.72 20.81 -5.41
CA GLN A 250 -2.67 20.85 -6.41
C GLN A 250 -2.23 22.30 -6.63
N GLY A 251 -0.91 22.55 -6.66
CA GLY A 251 -0.39 23.87 -7.07
C GLY A 251 -0.98 25.03 -6.27
N VAL A 252 -0.89 24.95 -4.94
CA VAL A 252 -1.47 25.90 -3.97
C VAL A 252 -1.34 27.37 -4.41
N PRO A 253 -2.44 28.07 -4.74
CA PRO A 253 -2.43 29.53 -4.82
C PRO A 253 -2.11 30.08 -3.43
N ALA A 254 -1.30 31.14 -3.33
CA ALA A 254 -0.79 31.69 -2.06
C ALA A 254 -1.86 32.00 -0.97
N ASN A 255 -3.15 32.01 -1.32
CA ASN A 255 -4.27 32.30 -0.44
C ASN A 255 -5.17 31.09 -0.10
N ALA A 256 -4.89 29.88 -0.59
CA ALA A 256 -5.67 28.70 -0.26
C ALA A 256 -5.18 28.09 1.07
N THR A 257 -6.07 28.00 2.07
CA THR A 257 -5.76 27.28 3.32
C THR A 257 -6.03 25.79 3.10
N PRO A 258 -5.01 24.93 3.15
CA PRO A 258 -5.20 23.50 2.99
C PRO A 258 -6.02 22.95 4.17
N ALA A 259 -6.90 22.01 3.88
CA ALA A 259 -7.72 21.35 4.87
C ALA A 259 -6.91 20.22 5.51
N LEU A 260 -5.96 20.52 6.40
CA LEU A 260 -5.06 19.50 6.99
C LEU A 260 -5.52 19.04 8.37
N ASN A 261 -5.35 17.75 8.64
CA ASN A 261 -5.56 17.11 9.94
C ASN A 261 -6.92 17.44 10.59
N GLN A 262 -7.98 17.52 9.78
CA GLN A 262 -9.33 17.74 10.29
C GLN A 262 -9.81 16.50 11.05
N ALA A 263 -10.29 16.69 12.26
CA ALA A 263 -10.87 15.60 13.05
C ALA A 263 -12.14 15.09 12.38
N VAL A 264 -12.24 13.77 12.20
CA VAL A 264 -13.50 13.14 11.78
C VAL A 264 -14.33 12.82 13.04
N PRO A 265 -15.54 13.40 13.19
CA PRO A 265 -16.37 13.20 14.38
C PRO A 265 -16.99 11.79 14.39
N GLY A 266 -17.52 11.37 15.54
CA GLY A 266 -18.30 10.14 15.68
C GLY A 266 -17.50 8.89 16.09
N LEU A 267 -16.17 8.95 16.05
CA LEU A 267 -15.30 7.86 16.49
C LEU A 267 -15.09 7.86 18.01
N LYS A 268 -15.36 6.72 18.65
CA LYS A 268 -15.22 6.54 20.11
C LYS A 268 -13.90 5.87 20.52
N SER A 269 -13.14 5.36 19.55
CA SER A 269 -11.90 4.60 19.78
C SER A 269 -11.04 4.63 18.52
N GLY A 270 -9.73 4.43 18.68
CA GLY A 270 -8.80 4.23 17.57
C GLY A 270 -9.08 2.92 16.83
N LYS A 271 -9.00 2.97 15.50
CA LYS A 271 -9.27 1.85 14.60
C LYS A 271 -8.20 1.78 13.53
N LEU A 272 -7.72 0.59 13.20
CA LEU A 272 -6.75 0.42 12.12
C LEU A 272 -7.50 0.40 10.79
N MET A 273 -7.64 1.57 10.17
CA MET A 273 -8.18 1.69 8.81
C MET A 273 -7.02 1.73 7.83
N HIS A 274 -6.92 0.74 6.96
CA HIS A 274 -5.83 0.66 5.98
C HIS A 274 -6.12 1.51 4.73
N ASP A 275 -7.35 1.45 4.23
CA ASP A 275 -7.76 2.12 2.99
C ASP A 275 -9.12 2.84 3.15
N PHE A 276 -9.48 3.63 2.15
CA PHE A 276 -10.69 4.44 2.09
C PHE A 276 -11.09 4.78 0.64
N GLY A 277 -12.38 5.07 0.45
CA GLY A 277 -12.93 5.49 -0.85
C GLY A 277 -13.17 7.01 -0.89
N VAL A 278 -12.99 7.62 -2.06
CA VAL A 278 -13.26 9.06 -2.27
C VAL A 278 -13.97 9.29 -3.60
N SER A 279 -14.97 10.18 -3.57
CA SER A 279 -15.68 10.74 -4.72
C SER A 279 -15.52 12.28 -4.73
N HIS A 280 -16.03 12.97 -5.75
CA HIS A 280 -15.98 14.45 -5.87
C HIS A 280 -16.68 15.11 -4.69
N ARG A 281 -17.68 14.43 -4.11
CA ARG A 281 -18.53 15.02 -3.07
C ARG A 281 -18.35 14.38 -1.70
N HIS A 282 -17.95 13.12 -1.62
CA HIS A 282 -17.94 12.35 -0.39
C HIS A 282 -16.70 11.48 -0.24
N THR A 283 -16.32 11.27 1.01
CA THR A 283 -15.31 10.30 1.44
C THR A 283 -16.00 9.17 2.19
N VAL A 284 -15.51 7.95 2.01
CA VAL A 284 -15.95 6.72 2.67
C VAL A 284 -14.78 6.14 3.44
N LEU A 285 -14.81 6.22 4.77
CA LEU A 285 -13.87 5.53 5.66
C LEU A 285 -14.39 4.13 5.99
N ILE A 286 -13.47 3.17 6.04
CA ILE A 286 -13.76 1.78 6.36
C ILE A 286 -13.34 1.54 7.82
N ASP A 287 -14.26 1.74 8.76
CA ASP A 287 -14.06 1.46 10.18
C ASP A 287 -14.03 -0.05 10.39
N THR A 288 -12.84 -0.61 10.54
CA THR A 288 -12.63 -2.05 10.71
C THR A 288 -12.75 -2.47 12.18
N PRO A 289 -13.05 -3.74 12.47
CA PRO A 289 -13.03 -4.26 13.84
C PRO A 289 -11.62 -4.43 14.44
N VAL A 290 -10.57 -3.82 13.86
CA VAL A 290 -9.22 -3.81 14.44
C VAL A 290 -9.07 -2.59 15.33
N SER A 291 -9.02 -2.81 16.65
CA SER A 291 -8.97 -1.75 17.64
C SER A 291 -7.53 -1.31 17.92
N LEU A 292 -7.30 -0.01 17.95
CA LEU A 292 -6.05 0.63 18.38
C LEU A 292 -6.29 1.24 19.77
N ASP A 293 -5.87 0.53 20.82
CA ASP A 293 -6.14 0.92 22.20
C ASP A 293 -4.91 0.65 23.09
N PRO A 294 -4.10 1.67 23.38
CA PRO A 294 -2.89 1.49 24.18
C PRO A 294 -3.21 1.18 25.65
N TYR A 295 -4.43 1.44 26.12
CA TYR A 295 -4.81 1.22 27.52
C TYR A 295 -5.06 -0.25 27.85
N ARG A 296 -5.28 -1.10 26.83
CA ARG A 296 -5.36 -2.57 26.96
C ARG A 296 -4.09 -3.18 27.53
N LEU A 297 -2.93 -2.55 27.29
CA LEU A 297 -1.65 -2.99 27.84
C LEU A 297 -1.64 -3.05 29.38
N ARG A 298 -2.42 -2.18 30.05
CA ARG A 298 -2.56 -2.21 31.52
C ARG A 298 -3.23 -3.48 32.04
N HIS A 299 -3.98 -4.15 31.17
CA HIS A 299 -4.74 -5.36 31.48
C HIS A 299 -4.10 -6.61 30.87
N GLY A 300 -2.84 -6.52 30.40
CA GLY A 300 -2.15 -7.64 29.77
C GLY A 300 -2.72 -8.07 28.41
N ARG A 301 -3.42 -7.16 27.71
CA ARG A 301 -3.96 -7.39 26.36
C ARG A 301 -3.18 -6.59 25.31
N PRO A 302 -3.12 -7.03 24.04
CA PRO A 302 -2.48 -6.30 22.94
C PRO A 302 -2.99 -4.87 22.76
N ALA A 303 -2.12 -3.98 22.29
CA ALA A 303 -2.52 -2.60 21.93
C ALA A 303 -3.25 -2.54 20.59
N VAL A 304 -2.97 -3.50 19.71
CA VAL A 304 -3.69 -3.71 18.45
C VAL A 304 -4.37 -5.06 18.55
N GLU A 305 -5.70 -5.05 18.56
CA GLU A 305 -6.48 -6.27 18.75
C GLU A 305 -7.65 -6.29 17.79
N TYR A 306 -7.74 -7.41 17.09
CA TYR A 306 -8.88 -7.74 16.27
C TYR A 306 -10.07 -8.11 17.17
N ASP A 307 -11.25 -7.53 16.96
CA ASP A 307 -12.49 -7.87 17.67
C ASP A 307 -13.36 -8.85 16.84
N PRO A 308 -13.42 -10.15 17.19
CA PRO A 308 -14.26 -11.16 16.53
C PRO A 308 -15.75 -10.83 16.49
N ALA A 309 -16.24 -10.06 17.46
CA ALA A 309 -17.64 -9.63 17.51
C ALA A 309 -17.85 -8.24 16.88
N GLY A 310 -16.75 -7.56 16.52
CA GLY A 310 -16.76 -6.26 15.90
C GLY A 310 -17.30 -6.30 14.47
N GLN A 311 -17.81 -5.15 14.02
CA GLN A 311 -18.41 -5.01 12.69
C GLN A 311 -17.65 -3.96 11.92
N THR A 312 -17.37 -4.24 10.65
CA THR A 312 -16.91 -3.21 9.71
C THR A 312 -18.04 -2.23 9.44
N ARG A 313 -17.77 -0.93 9.54
CA ARG A 313 -18.72 0.15 9.27
C ARG A 313 -18.18 1.04 8.17
N LEU A 314 -19.04 1.44 7.25
CA LEU A 314 -18.68 2.43 6.23
C LEU A 314 -19.14 3.82 6.67
N GLY A 315 -18.20 4.64 7.10
CA GLY A 315 -18.46 6.02 7.50
C GLY A 315 -18.36 6.95 6.30
N VAL A 316 -19.43 7.66 5.96
CA VAL A 316 -19.45 8.58 4.82
C VAL A 316 -19.67 10.00 5.27
N PHE A 317 -18.89 10.93 4.71
CA PHE A 317 -18.98 12.35 5.00
C PHE A 317 -18.71 13.20 3.76
N PRO A 318 -19.22 14.44 3.68
CA PRO A 318 -18.90 15.36 2.61
C PRO A 318 -17.39 15.67 2.60
N ARG A 319 -16.76 15.57 1.44
CA ARG A 319 -15.30 15.70 1.26
C ARG A 319 -14.74 16.95 1.93
N HIS A 320 -15.30 18.12 1.66
CA HIS A 320 -14.82 19.39 2.20
C HIS A 320 -15.48 19.80 3.53
N SER A 321 -16.30 18.93 4.12
CA SER A 321 -17.00 19.20 5.39
C SER A 321 -17.11 17.89 6.17
N PRO A 322 -15.99 17.38 6.72
CA PRO A 322 -15.97 16.10 7.43
C PRO A 322 -16.71 16.13 8.77
N ASP A 323 -17.25 17.29 9.19
CA ASP A 323 -18.01 17.48 10.44
C ASP A 323 -19.36 16.74 10.49
N ARG A 324 -19.77 16.09 9.38
CA ARG A 324 -21.03 15.34 9.28
C ARG A 324 -20.77 13.94 8.74
N GLN A 325 -20.96 12.92 9.57
CA GLN A 325 -20.77 11.52 9.20
C GLN A 325 -22.09 10.74 9.27
N TRP A 326 -22.31 9.84 8.31
CA TRP A 326 -23.35 8.82 8.33
C TRP A 326 -22.74 7.44 8.18
N ALA A 327 -23.22 6.45 8.93
CA ALA A 327 -22.85 5.05 8.71
C ALA A 327 -23.77 4.48 7.61
N LEU A 328 -23.20 4.07 6.47
CA LEU A 328 -24.00 3.66 5.31
C LEU A 328 -24.38 2.19 5.27
N SER A 329 -23.60 1.33 5.92
CA SER A 329 -23.90 -0.10 5.97
C SER A 329 -23.03 -0.79 7.02
N ALA A 330 -23.55 -1.89 7.57
CA ALA A 330 -22.84 -2.85 8.40
C ALA A 330 -22.98 -4.22 7.72
N ILE A 331 -22.24 -4.39 6.62
CA ILE A 331 -22.07 -5.65 5.90
C ILE A 331 -20.58 -6.01 5.90
N PRO A 332 -20.20 -7.30 5.98
CA PRO A 332 -18.85 -7.71 5.64
C PRO A 332 -18.60 -7.35 4.17
N PHE A 333 -17.78 -6.33 3.95
CA PHE A 333 -17.49 -5.77 2.63
C PHE A 333 -16.00 -5.50 2.56
N GLU A 334 -15.32 -6.46 1.95
CA GLU A 334 -13.87 -6.55 1.89
C GLU A 334 -13.40 -6.09 0.51
N PHE A 335 -12.23 -5.48 0.42
CA PHE A 335 -11.70 -4.94 -0.85
C PHE A 335 -12.70 -4.05 -1.61
N PRO A 336 -13.32 -3.06 -0.94
CA PRO A 336 -14.20 -2.13 -1.62
C PRO A 336 -13.41 -1.35 -2.69
N HIS A 337 -13.86 -1.42 -3.93
CA HIS A 337 -13.29 -0.66 -5.02
C HIS A 337 -14.39 0.01 -5.84
N VAL A 338 -14.05 1.20 -6.32
CA VAL A 338 -14.80 1.91 -7.36
C VAL A 338 -14.06 1.66 -8.67
N PRO A 339 -14.77 1.43 -9.79
CA PRO A 339 -14.20 1.40 -11.13
C PRO A 339 -13.13 2.48 -11.30
N GLY A 340 -11.92 2.11 -11.75
CA GLY A 340 -10.78 3.03 -11.78
C GLY A 340 -11.06 4.32 -12.55
N HIS A 341 -11.83 4.21 -13.63
CA HIS A 341 -12.27 5.33 -14.46
C HIS A 341 -13.40 6.18 -13.82
N LEU A 342 -14.13 5.66 -12.83
CA LEU A 342 -15.16 6.38 -12.08
C LEU A 342 -14.67 6.86 -10.72
N GLN A 343 -13.41 6.60 -10.36
CA GLN A 343 -12.83 7.21 -9.16
C GLN A 343 -13.05 8.71 -9.24
N MET A 344 -13.46 9.29 -8.11
CA MET A 344 -13.83 10.69 -8.00
C MET A 344 -15.17 11.03 -8.65
N SER A 345 -15.72 10.33 -9.63
CA SER A 345 -17.07 10.64 -10.14
C SER A 345 -18.21 10.27 -9.17
N ALA A 346 -19.43 10.74 -9.47
CA ALA A 346 -20.64 10.26 -8.78
C ALA A 346 -20.88 8.78 -9.15
N THR A 347 -20.45 7.87 -8.29
CA THR A 347 -20.58 6.44 -8.54
C THR A 347 -21.87 5.91 -7.95
N LYS A 348 -22.80 5.48 -8.82
CA LYS A 348 -24.02 4.79 -8.41
C LYS A 348 -23.73 3.44 -7.75
N TYR A 349 -22.63 2.79 -8.13
CA TYR A 349 -22.29 1.44 -7.71
C TYR A 349 -20.88 1.35 -7.12
N VAL A 350 -20.75 0.87 -5.88
CA VAL A 350 -19.45 0.47 -5.30
C VAL A 350 -19.36 -1.04 -5.33
N TYR A 351 -18.19 -1.58 -5.66
CA TYR A 351 -17.97 -3.00 -5.80
C TYR A 351 -17.03 -3.49 -4.70
N GLY A 352 -17.05 -4.77 -4.40
CA GLY A 352 -16.16 -5.35 -3.42
C GLY A 352 -16.46 -6.83 -3.25
N CYS A 353 -15.92 -7.40 -2.19
CA CYS A 353 -15.94 -8.82 -1.90
C CYS A 353 -16.68 -9.06 -0.58
N SER A 354 -17.25 -10.25 -0.42
CA SER A 354 -17.84 -10.69 0.84
C SER A 354 -17.73 -12.20 1.00
N MET A 355 -18.26 -12.71 2.11
CA MET A 355 -18.27 -14.13 2.46
C MET A 355 -19.70 -14.55 2.88
N ARG A 356 -20.18 -15.72 2.44
CA ARG A 356 -21.49 -16.29 2.84
C ARG A 356 -21.49 -16.72 4.30
N GLU A 357 -20.38 -17.32 4.71
CA GLU A 357 -20.17 -17.83 6.06
C GLU A 357 -18.88 -17.26 6.64
N GLY A 358 -18.99 -16.73 7.85
CA GLY A 358 -17.91 -16.02 8.51
C GLY A 358 -17.72 -14.59 8.01
N ASN A 359 -16.77 -13.91 8.65
CA ASN A 359 -16.21 -12.63 8.26
C ASN A 359 -14.71 -12.71 8.57
N PHE A 360 -13.91 -11.67 8.29
CA PHE A 360 -12.49 -11.64 8.72
C PHE A 360 -12.31 -11.81 10.25
N ALA A 361 -13.40 -11.82 11.02
CA ALA A 361 -13.45 -11.86 12.48
C ALA A 361 -13.53 -13.22 13.11
N THR A 362 -14.26 -14.12 12.47
CA THR A 362 -14.64 -15.38 13.06
C THR A 362 -13.79 -16.48 12.45
N THR A 363 -12.58 -16.69 12.98
CA THR A 363 -11.96 -18.01 13.27
C THR A 363 -10.44 -17.91 13.37
N HIS A 364 -9.87 -18.40 14.47
CA HIS A 364 -8.42 -18.51 14.68
C HIS A 364 -7.78 -19.70 13.95
N ASN A 365 -8.47 -20.41 13.02
CA ASN A 365 -8.05 -21.75 12.60
C ASN A 365 -8.29 -22.16 11.12
N SER A 366 -8.65 -21.28 10.18
CA SER A 366 -8.73 -21.69 8.76
C SER A 366 -8.61 -20.53 7.77
N CYS A 367 -8.07 -20.83 6.58
CA CYS A 367 -7.83 -19.87 5.49
C CYS A 367 -9.12 -19.21 4.97
N PHE A 368 -9.01 -17.91 4.68
CA PHE A 368 -10.03 -17.05 4.09
C PHE A 368 -10.53 -17.58 2.74
N LYS A 369 -11.83 -17.43 2.47
CA LYS A 369 -12.42 -17.71 1.15
C LYS A 369 -13.44 -16.64 0.83
N ILE A 370 -13.03 -15.63 0.05
CA ILE A 370 -13.96 -14.73 -0.62
C ILE A 370 -14.83 -15.60 -1.52
N ASP A 371 -16.12 -15.65 -1.22
CA ASP A 371 -17.08 -16.45 -1.99
C ASP A 371 -18.24 -15.59 -2.48
N SER A 372 -18.05 -14.27 -2.52
CA SER A 372 -19.08 -13.31 -2.87
C SER A 372 -18.46 -12.07 -3.49
N LEU A 373 -19.01 -11.61 -4.61
CA LEU A 373 -18.76 -10.26 -5.12
C LEU A 373 -20.02 -9.42 -4.88
N VAL A 374 -19.81 -8.19 -4.43
CA VAL A 374 -20.86 -7.30 -3.94
C VAL A 374 -20.87 -6.05 -4.78
N LYS A 375 -22.01 -5.77 -5.43
CA LYS A 375 -22.31 -4.51 -6.13
C LYS A 375 -23.35 -3.73 -5.33
N VAL A 376 -22.97 -2.58 -4.82
CA VAL A 376 -23.77 -1.76 -3.91
C VAL A 376 -24.32 -0.56 -4.68
N ASN A 377 -25.64 -0.48 -4.89
CA ASN A 377 -26.28 0.75 -5.40
C ASN A 377 -26.36 1.81 -4.29
N VAL A 378 -25.30 2.59 -4.13
CA VAL A 378 -25.11 3.48 -2.99
C VAL A 378 -26.19 4.56 -2.92
N GLU A 379 -26.63 5.10 -4.07
CA GLU A 379 -27.68 6.14 -4.11
C GLU A 379 -29.04 5.65 -3.60
N SER A 380 -29.41 4.42 -3.96
CA SER A 380 -30.68 3.83 -3.54
C SER A 380 -30.66 3.45 -2.06
N ILE A 381 -29.50 3.01 -1.56
CA ILE A 381 -29.29 2.67 -0.15
C ILE A 381 -29.28 3.93 0.72
N LEU A 382 -28.62 5.01 0.27
CA LEU A 382 -28.66 6.33 0.90
C LEU A 382 -30.09 6.85 1.08
N ARG A 383 -30.89 6.80 0.00
CA ARG A 383 -32.29 7.27 0.03
C ARG A 383 -33.13 6.45 1.00
N LYS A 384 -32.98 5.12 1.02
CA LYS A 384 -33.69 4.23 1.94
C LYS A 384 -33.23 4.37 3.40
N GLY A 385 -31.94 4.51 3.67
CA GLY A 385 -31.40 4.63 5.03
C GLY A 385 -31.77 5.94 5.72
N LEU A 386 -32.03 7.00 4.94
CA LEU A 386 -32.58 8.27 5.43
C LEU A 386 -34.09 8.18 5.74
N GLU A 387 -34.82 7.34 5.01
CA GLU A 387 -36.28 7.20 5.16
C GLU A 387 -36.66 6.15 6.23
N TYR A 388 -35.86 5.07 6.37
CA TYR A 388 -36.08 3.98 7.33
C TYR A 388 -34.75 3.41 7.86
N PRO A 389 -34.24 3.86 9.02
CA PRO A 389 -32.95 3.38 9.55
C PRO A 389 -33.03 1.89 9.94
N PRO A 390 -32.16 1.02 9.39
CA PRO A 390 -32.34 -0.44 9.48
C PRO A 390 -31.64 -1.10 10.68
N SER A 391 -32.10 -2.31 11.01
CA SER A 391 -31.35 -3.35 11.73
C SER A 391 -30.60 -4.27 10.74
N GLN A 392 -29.50 -4.92 11.16
CA GLN A 392 -28.52 -5.60 10.30
C GLN A 392 -29.00 -6.76 9.41
N VAL A 393 -28.23 -7.04 8.34
CA VAL A 393 -28.49 -8.05 7.28
C VAL A 393 -27.28 -9.00 7.10
N HIS A 394 -27.52 -10.28 6.77
CA HIS A 394 -26.52 -11.34 6.50
C HIS A 394 -26.74 -12.00 5.11
N GLY A 395 -25.68 -12.44 4.39
CA GLY A 395 -25.76 -13.29 3.17
C GLY A 395 -25.00 -12.78 1.91
N CYS A 396 -24.95 -13.58 0.82
CA CYS A 396 -24.28 -13.24 -0.46
C CYS A 396 -25.03 -13.65 -1.75
N VAL A 397 -24.62 -13.09 -2.91
CA VAL A 397 -25.31 -13.17 -4.21
C VAL A 397 -24.81 -14.28 -5.15
N ASP A 398 -23.50 -14.58 -5.22
CA ASP A 398 -22.94 -15.68 -6.02
C ASP A 398 -22.37 -16.72 -5.08
N THR A 399 -22.90 -17.94 -5.12
CA THR A 399 -22.57 -19.01 -4.17
C THR A 399 -21.57 -20.03 -4.73
N ARG A 400 -20.96 -19.74 -5.88
CA ARG A 400 -20.04 -20.68 -6.53
C ARG A 400 -18.66 -20.61 -5.89
N SER A 401 -17.98 -21.75 -5.82
CA SER A 401 -16.59 -21.85 -5.44
C SER A 401 -15.68 -21.38 -6.57
N ILE A 402 -14.42 -21.03 -6.25
CA ILE A 402 -13.40 -20.70 -7.27
C ILE A 402 -13.22 -21.85 -8.28
N HIS A 403 -13.34 -23.11 -7.85
CA HIS A 403 -13.27 -24.25 -8.76
C HIS A 403 -14.44 -24.28 -9.74
N GLU A 404 -15.66 -24.00 -9.28
CA GLU A 404 -16.84 -23.90 -10.14
C GLU A 404 -16.75 -22.72 -11.11
N ILE A 405 -16.18 -21.59 -10.70
CA ILE A 405 -15.97 -20.41 -11.56
C ILE A 405 -14.89 -20.69 -12.61
N ILE A 406 -13.76 -21.30 -12.24
CA ILE A 406 -12.69 -21.68 -13.18
C ILE A 406 -13.21 -22.65 -14.24
N ASN A 407 -14.10 -23.58 -13.85
CA ASN A 407 -14.69 -24.56 -14.76
C ASN A 407 -15.93 -24.02 -15.50
N SER A 408 -16.30 -22.75 -15.32
CA SER A 408 -17.42 -22.15 -16.04
C SER A 408 -17.09 -22.00 -17.52
N GLU A 409 -17.95 -22.54 -18.38
CA GLU A 409 -17.84 -22.39 -19.84
C GLU A 409 -18.64 -21.18 -20.36
N ASP A 410 -19.35 -20.44 -19.50
CA ASP A 410 -20.12 -19.27 -19.91
C ASP A 410 -19.19 -18.09 -20.25
N PRO A 411 -19.12 -17.64 -21.53
CA PRO A 411 -18.28 -16.50 -21.90
C PRO A 411 -18.74 -15.18 -21.29
N HIS A 412 -19.99 -15.09 -20.80
CA HIS A 412 -20.56 -13.92 -20.14
C HIS A 412 -20.64 -14.09 -18.63
N ASP A 413 -19.90 -15.05 -18.06
CA ASP A 413 -19.82 -15.21 -16.62
C ASP A 413 -19.39 -13.87 -15.98
N PRO A 414 -20.16 -13.33 -15.03
CA PRO A 414 -19.81 -12.08 -14.36
C PRO A 414 -18.52 -12.20 -13.54
N ILE A 415 -18.02 -13.42 -13.29
CA ILE A 415 -16.77 -13.68 -12.58
C ILE A 415 -15.84 -14.49 -13.47
N LYS A 416 -14.67 -13.93 -13.77
CA LYS A 416 -13.61 -14.61 -14.50
C LYS A 416 -12.40 -14.78 -13.58
N VAL A 417 -11.75 -15.94 -13.66
CA VAL A 417 -10.58 -16.26 -12.85
C VAL A 417 -9.45 -16.69 -13.77
N PHE A 418 -8.32 -15.98 -13.67
CA PHE A 418 -7.05 -16.44 -14.24
C PHE A 418 -6.36 -17.34 -13.21
N ALA A 419 -6.32 -18.65 -13.48
CA ALA A 419 -5.64 -19.61 -12.62
C ALA A 419 -4.14 -19.67 -12.97
N LEU A 420 -3.30 -19.28 -12.02
CA LEU A 420 -1.85 -19.43 -12.16
C LEU A 420 -1.47 -20.92 -12.28
N PRO A 421 -0.37 -21.25 -13.01
CA PRO A 421 0.14 -22.61 -13.02
C PRO A 421 0.53 -23.10 -11.61
N PRO A 422 0.62 -24.42 -11.39
CA PRO A 422 1.08 -24.96 -10.11
C PRO A 422 2.41 -24.33 -9.67
N ARG A 423 2.53 -24.05 -8.36
CA ARG A 423 3.70 -23.43 -7.72
C ARG A 423 4.02 -21.99 -8.15
N HIS A 424 3.19 -21.36 -8.98
CA HIS A 424 3.35 -19.96 -9.34
C HIS A 424 2.49 -19.07 -8.43
N TYR A 425 3.08 -18.00 -7.91
CA TYR A 425 2.40 -17.07 -7.02
C TYR A 425 2.61 -15.64 -7.50
N ALA A 426 1.50 -14.94 -7.73
CA ALA A 426 1.50 -13.54 -8.14
C ALA A 426 1.56 -12.59 -6.94
N GLN A 427 1.91 -11.34 -7.22
CA GLN A 427 1.75 -10.21 -6.31
C GLN A 427 0.57 -9.35 -6.78
N GLU A 428 0.32 -8.20 -6.14
CA GLU A 428 -0.71 -7.28 -6.61
C GLU A 428 -0.54 -6.96 -8.10
N CYS A 429 -1.66 -6.86 -8.82
CA CYS A 429 -1.68 -6.50 -10.23
C CYS A 429 -2.15 -5.06 -10.42
N SER A 430 -1.62 -4.40 -11.45
CA SER A 430 -2.18 -3.14 -11.95
C SER A 430 -2.89 -3.36 -13.28
N PHE A 431 -3.95 -2.59 -13.53
CA PHE A 431 -4.60 -2.53 -14.83
C PHE A 431 -3.93 -1.47 -15.72
N VAL A 432 -3.67 -1.84 -16.97
CA VAL A 432 -3.17 -0.96 -18.03
C VAL A 432 -4.23 -0.91 -19.13
N PRO A 433 -4.90 0.23 -19.36
CA PRO A 433 -5.94 0.33 -20.38
C PRO A 433 -5.36 0.16 -21.78
N ARG A 434 -6.07 -0.54 -22.67
CA ARG A 434 -5.74 -0.59 -24.10
C ARG A 434 -5.96 0.79 -24.71
N LYS A 435 -5.11 1.17 -25.66
CA LYS A 435 -5.34 2.37 -26.46
C LYS A 435 -6.60 2.18 -27.31
N ASP A 436 -7.50 3.17 -27.27
CA ASP A 436 -8.80 3.13 -27.96
C ASP A 436 -9.69 1.93 -27.56
N GLY A 437 -9.55 1.45 -26.32
CA GLY A 437 -10.32 0.32 -25.80
C GLY A 437 -11.84 0.53 -25.90
N VAL A 438 -12.56 -0.54 -26.24
CA VAL A 438 -14.01 -0.48 -26.54
C VAL A 438 -14.89 -0.71 -25.30
N SER A 439 -14.31 -1.22 -24.22
CA SER A 439 -14.96 -1.45 -22.92
C SER A 439 -14.02 -1.09 -21.76
N GLU A 440 -14.57 -0.97 -20.56
CA GLU A 440 -13.80 -0.58 -19.37
C GLU A 440 -12.68 -1.57 -19.03
N ASP A 441 -12.93 -2.86 -19.25
CA ASP A 441 -12.01 -3.97 -19.02
C ASP A 441 -11.06 -4.24 -20.19
N ASP A 442 -11.17 -3.47 -21.28
CA ASP A 442 -10.31 -3.62 -22.46
C ASP A 442 -8.90 -3.11 -22.19
N GLY A 443 -8.02 -4.05 -21.86
CA GLY A 443 -6.66 -3.76 -21.45
C GLY A 443 -5.96 -4.98 -20.89
N TRP A 444 -4.98 -4.71 -20.03
CA TRP A 444 -4.02 -5.69 -19.56
C TRP A 444 -3.91 -5.65 -18.04
N LEU A 445 -3.70 -6.80 -17.42
CA LEU A 445 -3.23 -6.89 -16.05
C LEU A 445 -1.72 -7.16 -16.04
N VAL A 446 -0.98 -6.40 -15.24
CA VAL A 446 0.46 -6.57 -15.06
C VAL A 446 0.78 -6.92 -13.61
N THR A 447 1.56 -7.98 -13.39
CA THR A 447 1.92 -8.46 -12.05
C THR A 447 3.25 -9.22 -12.02
N TYR A 448 3.94 -9.22 -10.88
CA TYR A 448 5.10 -10.09 -10.66
C TYR A 448 4.66 -11.49 -10.25
N VAL A 449 5.29 -12.51 -10.83
CA VAL A 449 5.05 -13.92 -10.53
C VAL A 449 6.36 -14.58 -10.11
N PHE A 450 6.31 -15.36 -9.04
CA PHE A 450 7.42 -16.22 -8.61
C PHE A 450 7.01 -17.69 -8.71
N ASP A 451 7.85 -18.50 -9.35
CA ASP A 451 7.70 -19.95 -9.38
C ASP A 451 8.49 -20.56 -8.23
N GLU A 452 7.79 -21.15 -7.26
CA GLU A 452 8.42 -21.82 -6.12
C GLU A 452 9.15 -23.12 -6.50
N SER A 453 9.14 -23.55 -7.77
CA SER A 453 10.11 -24.52 -8.29
C SER A 453 11.57 -24.08 -8.11
N TRP A 454 11.79 -22.77 -7.97
CA TRP A 454 13.07 -22.16 -7.62
C TRP A 454 13.45 -22.25 -6.13
N LEU A 455 12.70 -22.99 -5.31
CA LEU A 455 13.05 -23.26 -3.91
C LEU A 455 13.59 -24.68 -3.75
N ASP A 456 14.63 -24.85 -2.93
CA ASP A 456 15.16 -26.16 -2.54
C ASP A 456 14.20 -26.91 -1.59
N ASP A 457 14.53 -28.16 -1.24
CA ASP A 457 13.72 -28.98 -0.31
C ASP A 457 13.57 -28.38 1.10
N ARG A 458 14.40 -27.38 1.45
CA ARG A 458 14.34 -26.65 2.72
C ARG A 458 13.56 -25.34 2.60
N GLY A 459 13.08 -25.01 1.39
CA GLY A 459 12.38 -23.77 1.09
C GLY A 459 13.31 -22.56 0.93
N ASP A 460 14.61 -22.78 0.76
CA ASP A 460 15.56 -21.70 0.51
C ASP A 460 15.66 -21.43 -1.01
N PRO A 461 15.70 -20.15 -1.47
CA PRO A 461 15.83 -19.86 -2.90
C PRO A 461 17.12 -20.39 -3.51
N LEU A 462 17.01 -21.01 -4.69
CA LEU A 462 18.17 -21.42 -5.50
C LEU A 462 19.00 -20.21 -5.95
N PRO A 463 20.31 -20.36 -6.23
CA PRO A 463 21.18 -19.25 -6.60
C PRO A 463 20.74 -18.43 -7.83
N ASP A 464 20.05 -19.08 -8.77
CA ASP A 464 19.53 -18.54 -10.03
C ASP A 464 18.01 -18.29 -9.99
N ALA A 465 17.41 -18.36 -8.80
CA ALA A 465 16.01 -18.09 -8.58
C ALA A 465 15.63 -16.68 -9.09
N HIS A 466 14.66 -16.63 -9.97
CA HIS A 466 14.16 -15.39 -10.55
C HIS A 466 12.63 -15.32 -10.56
N SER A 467 12.13 -14.10 -10.63
CA SER A 467 10.72 -13.82 -10.86
C SER A 467 10.51 -13.45 -12.32
N GLU A 468 9.26 -13.39 -12.73
CA GLU A 468 8.85 -12.87 -14.01
C GLU A 468 7.82 -11.76 -13.82
N LEU A 469 7.71 -10.85 -14.78
CA LEU A 469 6.57 -9.93 -14.89
C LEU A 469 5.63 -10.45 -15.96
N TRP A 470 4.37 -10.70 -15.62
CA TRP A 470 3.36 -11.23 -16.53
C TRP A 470 2.42 -10.12 -16.98
N ILE A 471 2.09 -10.14 -18.27
CA ILE A 471 1.07 -9.31 -18.91
C ILE A 471 -0.06 -10.24 -19.32
N ILE A 472 -1.24 -10.04 -18.75
CA ILE A 472 -2.41 -10.91 -18.90
C ILE A 472 -3.52 -10.13 -19.59
N ASP A 473 -4.22 -10.76 -20.52
CA ASP A 473 -5.41 -10.17 -21.14
C ASP A 473 -6.54 -10.03 -20.12
N ALA A 474 -6.96 -8.79 -19.84
CA ALA A 474 -7.93 -8.50 -18.79
C ALA A 474 -9.37 -8.86 -19.18
N VAL A 475 -9.69 -8.89 -20.49
CA VAL A 475 -11.03 -9.18 -20.99
C VAL A 475 -11.35 -10.67 -20.88
N SER A 476 -10.46 -11.53 -21.38
CA SER A 476 -10.64 -12.98 -21.36
C SER A 476 -10.23 -13.59 -20.03
N MET A 477 -9.24 -13.00 -19.32
CA MET A 477 -8.60 -13.56 -18.13
C MET A 477 -8.08 -14.98 -18.36
N LYS A 478 -7.63 -15.30 -19.58
CA LYS A 478 -7.18 -16.65 -19.98
C LYS A 478 -5.74 -16.69 -20.45
N GLU A 479 -5.26 -15.63 -21.11
CA GLU A 479 -4.00 -15.65 -21.83
C GLU A 479 -2.94 -14.76 -21.18
N VAL A 480 -1.72 -15.30 -21.07
CA VAL A 480 -0.51 -14.51 -20.79
C VAL A 480 0.06 -14.06 -22.13
N ILE A 481 -0.03 -12.76 -22.39
CA ILE A 481 0.39 -12.13 -23.63
C ILE A 481 1.91 -12.00 -23.70
N GLY A 482 2.52 -11.67 -22.55
CA GLY A 482 3.96 -11.47 -22.43
C GLY A 482 4.48 -11.83 -21.05
N ARG A 483 5.69 -12.36 -20.99
CA ARG A 483 6.44 -12.65 -19.76
C ARG A 483 7.82 -12.01 -19.89
N VAL A 484 8.16 -11.11 -18.97
CA VAL A 484 9.50 -10.53 -18.84
C VAL A 484 10.26 -11.34 -17.80
N VAL A 485 11.37 -11.98 -18.19
CA VAL A 485 12.21 -12.77 -17.30
C VAL A 485 13.17 -11.84 -16.57
N LEU A 486 13.10 -11.80 -15.23
CA LEU A 486 13.87 -10.85 -14.43
C LEU A 486 15.25 -11.45 -14.06
N PRO A 487 16.27 -10.62 -13.82
CA PRO A 487 17.61 -11.11 -13.50
C PRO A 487 17.74 -11.69 -12.08
N GLN A 488 16.71 -11.53 -11.24
CA GLN A 488 16.67 -12.01 -9.86
C GLN A 488 15.23 -12.17 -9.39
N ARG A 489 15.03 -12.85 -8.26
CA ARG A 489 13.74 -12.94 -7.60
C ARG A 489 13.27 -11.57 -7.12
N VAL A 490 11.96 -11.37 -7.17
CA VAL A 490 11.27 -10.25 -6.55
C VAL A 490 10.56 -10.81 -5.31
N PRO A 491 11.03 -10.49 -4.09
CA PRO A 491 10.38 -10.98 -2.88
C PRO A 491 8.89 -10.64 -2.87
N TYR A 492 8.10 -11.36 -2.10
CA TYR A 492 6.71 -10.97 -1.90
C TYR A 492 6.67 -9.57 -1.25
N GLY A 493 5.99 -8.63 -1.91
CA GLY A 493 5.81 -7.27 -1.45
C GLY A 493 4.35 -6.88 -1.27
N MET A 494 4.13 -5.57 -1.13
CA MET A 494 2.81 -4.99 -0.87
C MET A 494 2.19 -4.55 -2.21
N HIS A 495 2.11 -3.25 -2.46
CA HIS A 495 1.35 -2.71 -3.57
C HIS A 495 2.20 -2.43 -4.81
N GLY A 496 1.62 -2.68 -5.98
CA GLY A 496 2.21 -2.38 -7.28
C GLY A 496 1.38 -1.39 -8.08
N SER A 497 2.06 -0.48 -8.75
CA SER A 497 1.45 0.61 -9.52
C SER A 497 2.05 0.69 -10.92
N TRP A 498 1.19 0.88 -11.92
CA TRP A 498 1.58 1.25 -13.27
C TRP A 498 1.73 2.77 -13.41
N PHE A 499 2.81 3.21 -14.07
CA PHE A 499 3.05 4.60 -14.42
C PHE A 499 3.22 4.72 -15.93
N SER A 500 2.45 5.60 -16.56
CA SER A 500 2.50 5.81 -18.01
C SER A 500 3.75 6.57 -18.44
N GLU A 501 4.06 6.53 -19.74
CA GLU A 501 5.12 7.35 -20.34
C GLU A 501 4.90 8.84 -20.06
N GLU A 502 3.65 9.31 -20.16
CA GLU A 502 3.29 10.70 -19.88
C GLU A 502 3.60 11.07 -18.43
N GLU A 503 3.25 10.23 -17.47
CA GLU A 503 3.53 10.48 -16.06
C GLU A 503 5.04 10.49 -15.77
N ILE A 504 5.81 9.62 -16.42
CA ILE A 504 7.26 9.54 -16.24
C ILE A 504 7.95 10.78 -16.84
N LEU A 505 7.58 11.19 -18.05
CA LEU A 505 8.18 12.34 -18.74
C LEU A 505 7.81 13.69 -18.10
N ASN A 506 6.62 13.79 -17.52
CA ASN A 506 6.13 15.03 -16.89
C ASN A 506 6.45 15.14 -15.40
N GLN A 507 7.36 14.31 -14.88
CA GLN A 507 7.83 14.46 -13.50
C GLN A 507 8.50 15.82 -13.28
N ARG A 508 8.25 16.42 -12.12
CA ARG A 508 8.90 17.65 -11.69
C ARG A 508 10.42 17.47 -11.63
N GLY A 509 11.16 18.56 -11.80
CA GLY A 509 12.61 18.56 -11.64
C GLY A 509 13.06 18.06 -10.26
N VAL A 510 14.29 17.55 -10.21
CA VAL A 510 14.98 17.13 -9.00
C VAL A 510 16.28 17.90 -8.91
N HIS A 511 16.52 18.60 -7.79
CA HIS A 511 17.77 19.30 -7.54
C HIS A 511 18.84 18.34 -7.00
N HIS A 512 18.45 17.50 -6.04
CA HIS A 512 19.34 16.48 -5.48
C HIS A 512 18.58 15.22 -5.08
N TYR A 513 19.30 14.10 -5.09
CA TYR A 513 18.83 12.83 -4.55
C TYR A 513 19.35 12.64 -3.13
N ARG A 514 18.61 11.88 -2.32
CA ARG A 514 19.10 11.45 -1.01
C ARG A 514 20.16 10.39 -1.17
N ASN A 515 21.31 10.62 -0.53
CA ASN A 515 22.37 9.64 -0.39
C ASN A 515 22.23 8.90 0.94
N GLU A 516 22.70 7.66 0.94
CA GLU A 516 22.58 6.71 2.06
C GLU A 516 23.30 7.13 3.33
#